data_AF-A0A1L6HUE2-F1
#
_entry.id   AF-A0A1L6HUE2-F1
#
_cell.length_a   1.000
_cell.length_b   1.000
_cell.length_c   1.000
_cell.angle_alpha   90.00
_cell.angle_beta   90.00
_cell.angle_gamma   90.00
#
_symmetry.space_group_name_H-M   'P 1'
#
loop_
_entity.id
_entity.type
_entity.pdbx_description
1 polymer ?
#
loop_
_entity_poly.entity_id
_entity_poly.type
_entity_poly.pdbx_seq_one_letter_code
_entity_poly.pdbx_strand_id
1 'polypeptide(L)'
;MRCAVFHDEQSQSSLPGAVRSAEPRIETFEQRRASLTRTLCDLEALAKTLPRGSLKRQSARARVVEIQKELRVLKGKMGVEKKNQNLGDFLIQMFKERVTKAEWDGVVAEARRRYELQEHCTS
;
A
#
# COMPACT_ATOMS: atom_id res chain seq x y z
N MET A 1 -54.47 22.88 25.63
CA MET A 1 -53.11 22.37 25.92
C MET A 1 -52.95 21.07 25.15
N ARG A 2 -52.38 21.17 23.95
CA ARG A 2 -50.97 20.89 23.60
C ARG A 2 -50.83 19.48 23.02
N CYS A 3 -51.15 19.40 21.73
CA CYS A 3 -50.54 18.44 20.81
C CYS A 3 -49.04 18.74 20.74
N ALA A 4 -48.22 17.71 20.88
CA ALA A 4 -46.80 17.76 20.54
C ALA A 4 -46.40 16.36 20.07
N VAL A 5 -46.41 16.16 18.76
CA VAL A 5 -45.56 15.16 18.11
C VAL A 5 -44.84 15.90 17.00
N PHE A 6 -43.54 16.07 17.20
CA PHE A 6 -42.59 16.52 16.21
C PHE A 6 -42.54 15.47 15.09
N HIS A 7 -42.74 15.89 13.85
CA HIS A 7 -42.15 15.22 12.70
C HIS A 7 -41.55 16.30 11.81
N ASP A 8 -40.23 16.42 11.93
CA ASP A 8 -39.39 17.24 11.08
C ASP A 8 -39.53 16.79 9.62
N GLU A 9 -39.63 17.78 8.74
CA GLU A 9 -39.56 17.65 7.30
C GLU A 9 -38.20 17.10 6.87
N GLN A 10 -38.11 15.79 6.69
CA GLN A 10 -36.96 15.19 6.03
C GLN A 10 -37.14 15.33 4.52
N SER A 11 -36.71 16.49 4.01
CA SER A 11 -36.54 16.76 2.60
C SER A 11 -35.69 15.67 1.96
N GLN A 12 -36.34 14.88 1.10
CA GLN A 12 -35.71 13.95 0.18
C GLN A 12 -34.90 14.76 -0.84
N SER A 13 -33.58 14.60 -0.80
CA SER A 13 -32.72 14.87 -1.95
C SER A 13 -32.01 13.56 -2.32
N SER A 14 -32.66 12.79 -3.18
CA SER A 14 -32.06 11.65 -3.86
C SER A 14 -31.05 12.15 -4.88
N LEU A 15 -29.76 11.81 -4.73
CA LEU A 15 -28.88 11.59 -5.88
C LEU A 15 -27.87 10.46 -5.60
N PRO A 16 -27.50 9.70 -6.64
CA PRO A 16 -26.98 8.35 -6.52
C PRO A 16 -25.45 8.30 -6.54
N GLY A 17 -24.93 7.14 -6.12
CA GLY A 17 -23.76 6.58 -6.79
C GLY A 17 -22.42 7.21 -6.44
N ALA A 18 -21.86 6.75 -5.33
CA ALA A 18 -20.73 5.84 -5.41
C ALA A 18 -20.31 5.50 -3.99
N VAL A 19 -20.76 4.34 -3.51
CA VAL A 19 -19.89 3.57 -2.61
C VAL A 19 -18.69 3.22 -3.49
N ARG A 20 -17.73 4.14 -3.58
CA ARG A 20 -16.36 3.76 -3.91
C ARG A 20 -15.98 2.89 -2.73
N SER A 21 -16.15 1.58 -2.91
CA SER A 21 -15.38 0.59 -2.18
C SER A 21 -13.94 1.06 -2.30
N ALA A 22 -13.47 1.78 -1.28
CA ALA A 22 -12.08 2.13 -1.15
C ALA A 22 -11.42 0.83 -0.68
N GLU A 23 -11.31 -0.13 -1.60
CA GLU A 23 -10.34 -1.18 -1.47
C GLU A 23 -9.02 -0.48 -1.12
N PRO A 24 -8.35 -0.84 -0.02
CA PRO A 24 -7.02 -0.35 0.24
C PRO A 24 -6.15 -0.88 -0.89
N ARG A 25 -5.90 -0.06 -1.91
CA ARG A 25 -4.92 -0.39 -2.95
C ARG A 25 -3.61 -0.62 -2.23
N ILE A 26 -3.22 -1.89 -2.11
CA ILE A 26 -1.91 -2.26 -1.60
C ILE A 26 -0.90 -1.72 -2.62
N GLU A 27 -0.38 -0.52 -2.35
CA GLU A 27 0.65 0.07 -3.19
C GLU A 27 1.89 -0.82 -3.14
N THR A 28 2.31 -1.29 -4.31
CA THR A 28 3.57 -2.02 -4.42
C THR A 28 4.75 -1.10 -4.05
N PHE A 29 5.83 -1.68 -3.54
CA PHE A 29 7.04 -0.90 -3.23
C PHE A 29 7.56 -0.10 -4.44
N GLU A 30 7.43 -0.66 -5.64
CA GLU A 30 7.84 -0.03 -6.90
C GLU A 30 6.96 1.18 -7.26
N GLN A 31 5.63 1.06 -7.13
CA GLN A 31 4.71 2.18 -7.33
C GLN A 31 5.01 3.32 -6.36
N ARG A 32 5.21 3.00 -5.08
CA ARG A 32 5.52 4.00 -4.05
C ARG A 32 6.88 4.67 -4.30
N ARG A 33 7.89 3.91 -4.74
CA ARG A 33 9.20 4.46 -5.14
C ARG A 33 9.03 5.45 -6.28
N ALA A 34 8.31 5.07 -7.34
CA ALA A 34 8.07 5.94 -8.49
C ALA A 34 7.33 7.23 -8.13
N SER A 35 6.35 7.15 -7.21
CA SER A 35 5.61 8.31 -6.71
C SER A 35 6.50 9.27 -5.92
N LEU A 36 7.29 8.75 -4.98
CA LEU A 36 8.23 9.55 -4.18
C LEU A 36 9.33 10.19 -5.04
N THR A 37 9.86 9.47 -6.04
CA THR A 37 10.85 10.02 -6.97
C THR A 37 10.29 11.18 -7.79
N ARG A 38 9.06 11.05 -8.32
CA ARG A 38 8.39 12.16 -9.02
C ARG A 38 8.24 13.38 -8.12
N THR A 39 7.71 13.18 -6.92
CA THR A 39 7.53 14.23 -5.91
C THR A 39 8.85 14.91 -5.53
N LEU A 40 9.94 14.13 -5.42
CA LEU A 40 11.28 14.64 -5.15
C LEU A 40 11.74 15.59 -6.27
N CYS A 41 11.63 15.16 -7.52
CA CYS A 41 12.00 15.98 -8.68
C CYS A 41 11.20 17.29 -8.73
N ASP A 42 9.89 17.23 -8.50
CA ASP A 42 9.01 18.40 -8.49
C ASP A 42 9.40 19.41 -7.40
N LEU A 43 9.68 18.91 -6.18
CA LEU A 43 10.09 19.76 -5.06
C LEU A 43 11.49 20.34 -5.25
N GLU A 44 12.42 19.59 -5.85
CA GLU A 44 13.75 20.10 -6.18
C GLU A 44 13.68 21.19 -7.26
N ALA A 45 12.83 21.02 -8.27
CA ALA A 45 12.57 22.04 -9.28
C ALA A 45 11.94 23.29 -8.64
N LEU A 46 10.91 23.12 -7.80
CA LEU A 46 10.26 24.20 -7.07
C LEU A 46 11.25 24.95 -6.15
N ALA A 47 12.10 24.24 -5.41
CA ALA A 47 13.07 24.87 -4.51
C ALA A 47 14.12 25.71 -5.25
N LYS A 48 14.38 25.42 -6.54
CA LYS A 48 15.29 26.20 -7.39
C LYS A 48 14.65 27.51 -7.85
N THR A 49 13.34 27.52 -8.12
CA THR A 49 12.62 28.72 -8.59
C THR A 49 12.25 29.68 -7.45
N LEU A 50 12.16 29.18 -6.21
CA LEU A 50 11.79 30.02 -5.06
C LEU A 50 12.92 30.98 -4.62
N PRO A 51 12.58 32.21 -4.16
CA PRO A 51 13.55 33.17 -3.66
C PRO A 51 14.41 32.62 -2.54
N ARG A 52 15.69 33.00 -2.54
CA ARG A 52 16.63 32.65 -1.45
C ARG A 52 16.13 33.21 -0.12
N GLY A 53 16.31 32.45 0.96
CA GLY A 53 15.84 32.82 2.30
C GLY A 53 14.33 32.65 2.55
N SER A 54 13.50 32.50 1.51
CA SER A 54 12.05 32.37 1.69
C SER A 54 11.68 31.12 2.50
N LEU A 55 10.67 31.25 3.38
CA LEU A 55 10.13 30.13 4.15
C LEU A 55 9.62 29.00 3.24
N LYS A 56 9.03 29.34 2.09
CA LYS A 56 8.60 28.36 1.09
C LYS A 56 9.78 27.52 0.58
N ARG A 57 10.93 28.14 0.30
CA ARG A 57 12.14 27.43 -0.14
C ARG A 57 12.71 26.55 0.96
N GLN A 58 12.69 27.02 2.20
CA GLN A 58 13.13 26.22 3.36
C GLN A 58 12.23 25.00 3.56
N SER A 59 10.91 25.19 3.49
CA SER A 59 9.92 24.12 3.58
C SER A 59 10.08 23.09 2.44
N ALA A 60 10.23 23.55 1.19
CA ALA A 60 10.47 22.66 0.05
C ALA A 60 11.74 21.82 0.25
N ARG A 61 12.84 22.43 0.71
CA ARG A 61 14.09 21.71 1.01
C ARG A 61 13.94 20.73 2.17
N ALA A 62 13.19 21.09 3.22
CA ALA A 62 12.91 20.16 4.32
C ALA A 62 12.12 18.95 3.82
N ARG A 63 11.12 19.15 2.95
CA ARG A 63 10.36 18.05 2.36
C ARG A 63 11.20 17.17 1.43
N VAL A 64 12.14 17.75 0.67
CA VAL A 64 13.13 17.00 -0.12
C VAL A 64 13.94 16.05 0.78
N VAL A 65 14.45 16.54 1.91
CA VAL A 65 15.21 15.71 2.87
C VAL A 65 14.35 14.58 3.42
N GLU A 66 13.09 14.86 3.77
CA GLU A 66 12.19 13.83 4.28
C GLU A 66 11.90 12.75 3.22
N ILE A 67 11.61 13.14 1.98
CA ILE A 67 11.37 12.18 0.90
C ILE A 67 12.62 11.34 0.60
N GLN A 68 13.82 11.93 0.67
CA GLN A 68 15.08 11.18 0.53
C GLN A 68 15.25 10.14 1.64
N LYS A 69 14.86 10.47 2.87
CA LYS A 69 14.85 9.53 4.00
C LYS A 69 13.82 8.42 3.78
N GLU A 70 12.60 8.76 3.35
CA GLU A 70 11.56 7.79 3.01
C GLU A 70 12.05 6.81 1.92
N LEU A 71 12.69 7.31 0.86
CA LEU A 71 13.26 6.50 -0.22
C LEU A 71 14.36 5.55 0.28
N ARG A 72 15.20 6.00 1.23
CA ARG A 72 16.24 5.15 1.84
C ARG A 72 15.62 4.00 2.62
N VAL A 73 14.60 4.28 3.44
CA VAL A 73 13.87 3.26 4.19
C VAL A 73 13.19 2.28 3.25
N LEU A 74 12.53 2.79 2.21
CA LEU A 74 11.84 1.98 1.20
C LEU A 74 12.80 1.01 0.50
N LYS A 75 13.99 1.50 0.10
CA LYS A 75 15.05 0.66 -0.47
C LYS A 75 15.48 -0.45 0.48
N GLY A 76 15.62 -0.15 1.78
CA GLY A 76 15.92 -1.15 2.81
C GLY A 76 14.86 -2.23 2.88
N LYS A 77 13.58 -1.85 2.93
CA LYS A 77 12.44 -2.78 2.96
C LYS A 77 12.40 -3.68 1.74
N MET A 78 12.54 -3.11 0.53
CA MET A 78 12.63 -3.88 -0.71
C MET A 78 13.80 -4.87 -0.72
N GLY A 79 14.94 -4.48 -0.14
CA GLY A 79 16.09 -5.37 -0.01
C GLY A 79 15.84 -6.55 0.91
N VAL A 80 15.14 -6.33 2.03
CA VAL A 80 14.73 -7.40 2.95
C VAL A 80 13.71 -8.33 2.28
N GLU A 81 12.68 -7.76 1.66
CA GLU A 81 11.65 -8.51 0.94
C GLU A 81 12.27 -9.43 -0.12
N LYS A 82 13.20 -8.89 -0.93
CA LYS A 82 13.91 -9.67 -1.95
C LYS A 82 14.73 -10.81 -1.34
N LYS A 83 15.39 -10.57 -0.20
CA LYS A 83 16.16 -11.63 0.50
C LYS A 83 15.24 -12.72 1.03
N ASN A 84 14.10 -12.34 1.60
CA ASN A 84 13.11 -13.28 2.11
C ASN A 84 12.51 -14.10 0.97
N GLN A 85 12.17 -13.47 -0.16
CA GLN A 85 11.71 -14.16 -1.36
C GLN A 85 12.75 -15.18 -1.85
N ASN A 86 14.01 -14.76 -2.00
CA ASN A 86 15.08 -15.65 -2.42
C ASN A 86 15.26 -16.84 -1.46
N LEU A 87 15.14 -16.62 -0.14
CA LEU A 87 15.21 -17.70 0.85
C LEU A 87 14.00 -18.63 0.73
N GLY A 88 12.80 -18.09 0.57
CA GLY A 88 11.58 -18.88 0.37
C GLY A 88 11.68 -19.77 -0.87
N ASP A 89 12.11 -19.19 -2.00
CA ASP A 89 12.33 -19.91 -3.26
C ASP A 89 13.38 -21.02 -3.10
N PHE A 90 14.48 -20.73 -2.41
CA PHE A 90 15.51 -21.72 -2.10
C PHE A 90 14.98 -22.88 -1.24
N LEU A 91 14.21 -22.57 -0.19
CA LEU A 91 13.62 -23.59 0.69
C LEU A 91 12.61 -24.47 -0.06
N ILE A 92 11.78 -23.86 -0.92
CA ILE A 92 10.86 -24.59 -1.79
C ILE A 92 11.63 -25.53 -2.72
N GLN A 93 12.70 -25.05 -3.35
CA GLN A 93 13.52 -25.85 -4.25
C GLN A 93 14.17 -27.04 -3.52
N MET A 94 14.79 -26.79 -2.38
CA MET A 94 15.39 -27.83 -1.53
C MET A 94 14.38 -28.89 -1.09
N PHE A 95 13.14 -28.49 -0.82
CA PHE A 95 12.08 -29.42 -0.46
C PHE A 95 11.63 -30.25 -1.65
N LYS A 96 11.40 -29.63 -2.82
CA LYS A 96 11.00 -30.32 -4.05
C LYS A 96 12.00 -31.38 -4.51
N GLU A 97 13.29 -31.18 -4.25
CA GLU A 97 14.34 -32.16 -4.56
C GLU A 97 14.29 -33.40 -3.67
N ARG A 98 13.62 -33.34 -2.51
CA ARG A 98 13.59 -34.42 -1.52
C ARG A 98 12.27 -35.19 -1.49
N VAL A 99 11.25 -34.70 -2.17
CA VAL A 99 9.91 -35.30 -2.16
C VAL A 99 9.54 -35.80 -3.54
N THR A 100 8.70 -36.82 -3.57
CA THR A 100 8.07 -37.28 -4.78
C THR A 100 7.05 -36.25 -5.29
N LYS A 101 6.70 -36.37 -6.57
CA LYS A 101 5.66 -35.52 -7.17
C LYS A 101 4.32 -35.61 -6.41
N ALA A 102 3.92 -36.81 -5.99
CA ALA A 102 2.67 -37.01 -5.27
C ALA A 102 2.65 -36.31 -3.91
N GLU A 103 3.76 -36.34 -3.18
CA GLU A 103 3.90 -35.62 -1.90
C GLU A 103 3.87 -34.11 -2.11
N TRP A 104 4.55 -33.60 -3.14
CA TRP A 104 4.50 -32.17 -3.50
C TRP A 104 3.08 -31.71 -3.84
N ASP A 105 2.36 -32.49 -4.65
CA ASP A 105 0.97 -32.19 -5.04
C ASP A 105 0.06 -32.14 -3.79
N GLY A 106 0.29 -33.04 -2.82
CA GLY A 106 -0.40 -33.01 -1.52
C GLY A 106 -0.13 -31.75 -0.71
N VAL A 107 1.13 -31.30 -0.64
CA VAL A 107 1.50 -30.04 0.03
C VAL A 107 0.84 -28.83 -0.64
N VAL A 108 0.84 -28.77 -1.98
CA VAL A 108 0.20 -27.69 -2.73
C VAL A 108 -1.31 -27.68 -2.51
N ALA A 109 -1.96 -28.84 -2.51
CA ALA A 109 -3.39 -28.95 -2.24
C ALA A 109 -3.76 -28.43 -0.85
N GLU A 110 -3.00 -28.82 0.17
CA GLU A 110 -3.20 -28.34 1.54
C GLU A 110 -2.94 -26.83 1.68
N ALA A 111 -1.90 -26.31 1.01
CA ALA A 111 -1.61 -24.87 1.02
C ALA A 111 -2.76 -24.05 0.41
N ARG A 112 -3.35 -24.52 -0.70
CA ARG A 112 -4.54 -23.89 -1.32
C ARG A 112 -5.73 -23.90 -0.38
N ARG A 113 -6.04 -25.05 0.22
CA ARG A 113 -7.15 -25.19 1.17
C ARG A 113 -7.03 -24.18 2.32
N ARG A 114 -5.82 -24.02 2.88
CA ARG A 114 -5.55 -23.04 3.96
C ARG A 114 -5.74 -21.59 3.50
N TYR A 115 -5.26 -21.27 2.30
CA TYR A 115 -5.42 -19.93 1.73
C TYR A 115 -6.89 -19.57 1.54
N GLU A 116 -7.68 -20.47 0.97
CA GLU A 116 -9.13 -20.31 0.78
C GLU A 116 -9.86 -20.11 2.13
N LEU A 117 -9.54 -20.92 3.13
CA LEU A 117 -10.06 -20.76 4.49
C LEU A 117 -9.72 -19.39 5.10
N GLN A 118 -8.51 -18.90 4.86
CA GLN A 118 -8.08 -17.60 5.37
C GLN A 118 -8.85 -16.46 4.69
N GLU A 119 -9.03 -16.49 3.36
CA GLU A 119 -9.80 -15.48 2.64
C GLU A 119 -11.27 -15.43 3.09
N HIS A 120 -11.86 -16.58 3.40
CA HIS A 120 -13.24 -16.67 3.92
C HIS A 120 -13.42 -16.13 5.34
N CYS A 121 -12.37 -16.10 6.17
CA CYS A 121 -12.44 -15.53 7.52
C CYS A 121 -12.14 -14.02 7.56
N THR A 122 -11.55 -13.47 6.50
CA THR A 122 -11.17 -12.04 6.43
C THR A 122 -12.10 -11.18 5.58
N SER A 123 -13.11 -11.79 4.94
CA SER A 123 -14.16 -11.13 4.14
C SER A 123 -15.41 -10.89 4.97
#